data_AF-A0A954C777-F1
#
_entry.id   AF-A0A954C777-F1
#
_cell.length_a   1.000
_cell.length_b   1.000
_cell.length_c   1.000
_cell.angle_alpha   90.00
_cell.angle_beta   90.00
_cell.angle_gamma   90.00
#
_symmetry.space_group_name_H-M   'P 1'
#
loop_
_entity.id
_entity.type
_entity.pdbx_description
1 polymer ?
#
loop_
_entity_poly.entity_id
_entity_poly.type
_entity_poly.pdbx_seq_one_letter_code
_entity_poly.pdbx_strand_id
1 'polypeptide(L)'
;MSLLARLSDYLAQGGWVMVPLIGVTFALWYALGYRLLRLRLGKRQTVHARLERLRERAEGRGTLDAAVVDALRLAAARGPGLGLRLEAWLAGVRGELSRGATLARTIVVIAPLLGLLGTVNGMIELFDSLGSGTVYSQGGGIAQGIAEALFTTQLGLAVAIPGFFVSRMLERREEQLLSELEQAKGLLGGSA
;
A
#
# COMPACT_ATOMS: atom_id res chain seq x y z
N MET A 1 19.78 -3.05 28.27
CA MET A 1 18.90 -1.86 28.20
C MET A 1 17.81 -2.14 27.19
N SER A 2 16.57 -2.23 27.65
CA SER A 2 15.43 -2.76 26.89
C SER A 2 15.14 -1.91 25.65
N LEU A 3 14.76 -2.56 24.54
CA LEU A 3 14.30 -1.93 23.28
C LEU A 3 13.29 -0.80 23.52
N LEU A 4 12.49 -0.93 24.58
CA LEU A 4 11.49 0.05 25.02
C LEU A 4 12.12 1.39 25.46
N ALA A 5 13.26 1.39 26.14
CA ALA A 5 13.95 2.61 26.54
C ALA A 5 14.54 3.34 25.33
N ARG A 6 15.12 2.60 24.37
CA ARG A 6 15.60 3.21 23.12
C ARG A 6 14.45 3.78 22.29
N LEU A 7 13.32 3.07 22.21
CA LEU A 7 12.12 3.55 21.53
C LEU A 7 11.55 4.82 22.17
N SER A 8 11.53 4.92 23.50
CA SER A 8 11.10 6.13 24.19
C SER A 8 12.04 7.30 23.93
N ASP A 9 13.35 7.06 23.90
CA ASP A 9 14.34 8.11 23.59
C ASP A 9 14.19 8.60 22.13
N TYR A 10 13.93 7.71 21.17
CA TYR A 10 13.66 8.10 19.77
C TYR A 10 12.32 8.83 19.59
N LEU A 11 11.29 8.45 20.34
CA LEU A 11 10.01 9.15 20.37
C LEU A 11 10.13 10.55 20.97
N ALA A 12 10.99 10.72 21.97
CA ALA A 12 11.26 12.02 22.59
C ALA A 12 12.03 12.96 21.63
N GLN A 13 12.98 12.44 20.85
CA GLN A 13 13.80 13.25 19.92
C GLN A 13 13.03 13.80 18.71
N GLY A 14 12.06 13.05 18.17
CA GLY A 14 11.31 13.50 16.99
C GLY A 14 10.08 14.38 17.30
N GLY A 15 9.89 14.73 18.57
CA GLY A 15 8.78 15.55 19.04
C GLY A 15 7.39 14.93 18.76
N TRP A 16 6.36 15.77 18.80
CA TRP A 16 4.96 15.34 18.66
C TRP A 16 4.65 14.72 17.28
N VAL A 17 5.42 15.07 16.24
CA VAL A 17 5.25 14.59 14.85
C VAL A 17 5.56 13.09 14.70
N MET A 18 6.25 12.49 15.67
CA MET A 18 6.52 11.05 15.69
C MET A 18 5.25 10.21 15.83
N VAL A 19 4.27 10.69 16.60
CA VAL A 19 2.99 9.97 16.83
C VAL A 19 2.22 9.75 15.51
N PRO A 20 1.93 10.79 14.71
CA PRO A 20 1.27 10.59 13.42
C PRO A 20 2.15 9.80 12.44
N LEU A 21 3.49 9.97 12.47
CA LEU A 21 4.40 9.22 11.60
C LEU A 21 4.34 7.70 11.87
N ILE A 22 4.31 7.30 13.14
CA ILE A 22 4.15 5.91 13.54
C ILE A 22 2.78 5.39 13.10
N GLY A 23 1.72 6.18 13.31
CA GLY A 23 0.36 5.83 12.88
C GLY A 23 0.28 5.54 11.38
N VAL A 24 0.83 6.42 10.54
CA VAL A 24 0.85 6.19 9.09
C VAL A 24 1.73 5.01 8.70
N THR A 25 2.83 4.77 9.41
CA THR A 25 3.70 3.61 9.18
C THR A 25 2.95 2.29 9.40
N PHE A 26 2.26 2.16 10.53
CA PHE A 26 1.44 0.97 10.80
C PHE A 26 0.30 0.83 9.78
N ALA A 27 -0.38 1.92 9.45
CA ALA A 27 -1.45 1.90 8.46
C ALA A 27 -0.96 1.48 7.06
N LEU A 28 0.24 1.92 6.66
CA LEU A 28 0.88 1.54 5.40
C LEU A 28 1.18 0.05 5.36
N TRP A 29 1.89 -0.46 6.38
CA TRP A 29 2.25 -1.88 6.43
C TRP A 29 1.04 -2.79 6.55
N TYR A 30 -0.01 -2.36 7.26
CA TYR A 30 -1.29 -3.05 7.29
C TYR A 30 -1.95 -3.07 5.91
N ALA A 31 -2.06 -1.92 5.23
CA ALA A 31 -2.65 -1.82 3.90
C ALA A 31 -1.89 -2.66 2.85
N LEU A 32 -0.56 -2.60 2.89
CA LEU A 32 0.31 -3.38 2.01
C LEU A 32 0.25 -4.87 2.32
N GLY A 33 0.28 -5.26 3.60
CA GLY A 33 0.14 -6.66 4.03
C GLY A 33 -1.21 -7.25 3.60
N TYR A 34 -2.30 -6.50 3.81
CA TYR A 34 -3.63 -6.88 3.38
C TYR A 34 -3.71 -7.09 1.86
N ARG A 35 -3.19 -6.14 1.06
CA ARG A 35 -3.15 -6.28 -0.41
C ARG A 35 -2.23 -7.41 -0.84
N LEU A 36 -1.09 -7.59 -0.19
CA LEU A 36 -0.14 -8.66 -0.51
C LEU A 36 -0.78 -10.03 -0.29
N LEU A 37 -1.48 -10.26 0.82
CA LEU A 37 -2.18 -11.51 1.09
C LEU A 37 -3.31 -11.75 0.07
N ARG A 38 -4.12 -10.73 -0.23
CA ARG A 38 -5.19 -10.79 -1.25
C ARG A 38 -4.67 -11.12 -2.64
N LEU A 39 -3.53 -10.55 -3.05
CA LEU A 39 -2.97 -10.69 -4.39
C LEU A 39 -1.99 -11.88 -4.53
N ARG A 40 -1.39 -12.37 -3.43
CA ARG A 40 -0.47 -13.54 -3.44
C ARG A 40 -1.17 -14.90 -3.49
N LEU A 41 -2.48 -14.96 -3.36
CA LEU A 41 -3.21 -16.23 -3.30
C LEU A 41 -3.40 -16.94 -4.66
N GLY A 42 -2.80 -16.48 -5.77
CA GLY A 42 -2.87 -17.17 -7.07
C GLY A 42 -1.50 -17.56 -7.63
N LYS A 43 -1.22 -18.87 -7.77
CA LYS A 43 -0.04 -19.39 -8.49
C LYS A 43 -0.01 -18.85 -9.94
N ARG A 44 1.19 -18.55 -10.45
CA ARG A 44 1.44 -18.20 -11.87
C ARG A 44 1.11 -19.42 -12.74
N GLN A 45 -0.05 -19.42 -13.38
CA GLN A 45 -0.37 -20.34 -14.48
C GLN A 45 -0.94 -19.52 -15.64
N THR A 46 -0.53 -19.89 -16.85
CA THR A 46 -0.89 -19.28 -18.13
C THR A 46 -2.41 -19.30 -18.35
N VAL A 47 -3.00 -18.20 -18.82
CA VAL A 47 -4.46 -17.98 -18.99
C VAL A 47 -5.13 -19.12 -19.77
N HIS A 48 -4.54 -19.59 -20.86
CA HIS A 48 -5.09 -20.71 -21.65
C HIS A 48 -5.13 -22.03 -20.88
N ALA A 49 -4.04 -22.41 -20.22
CA ALA A 49 -3.98 -23.64 -19.41
C ALA A 49 -4.89 -23.59 -18.16
N ARG A 50 -5.27 -22.38 -17.73
CA ARG A 50 -6.13 -22.13 -16.58
C ARG A 50 -7.62 -22.18 -16.94
N LEU A 51 -7.99 -21.60 -18.09
CA LEU A 51 -9.33 -21.68 -18.65
C LEU A 51 -9.77 -23.13 -18.90
N GLU A 52 -8.89 -23.96 -19.46
CA GLU A 52 -9.18 -25.38 -19.69
C GLU A 52 -9.42 -26.14 -18.37
N ARG A 53 -8.57 -25.94 -17.36
CA ARG A 53 -8.72 -26.60 -16.04
C ARG A 53 -9.96 -26.15 -15.27
N LEU A 54 -10.30 -24.86 -15.31
CA LEU A 54 -11.46 -24.33 -14.59
C LEU A 54 -12.78 -24.67 -15.29
N ARG A 55 -12.77 -24.80 -16.61
CA ARG A 55 -13.91 -25.31 -17.38
C ARG A 55 -14.21 -26.78 -17.06
N GLU A 56 -13.18 -27.56 -16.71
CA GLU A 56 -13.32 -28.98 -16.32
C GLU A 56 -13.58 -29.22 -14.84
N ARG A 57 -12.99 -28.45 -13.91
CA ARG A 57 -13.04 -28.74 -12.47
C ARG A 57 -13.77 -27.72 -11.60
N ALA A 58 -14.05 -26.51 -12.11
CA ALA A 58 -14.68 -25.42 -11.36
C ALA A 58 -14.08 -25.14 -9.95
N GLU A 59 -12.82 -25.52 -9.71
CA GLU A 59 -12.10 -25.31 -8.46
C GLU A 59 -10.75 -24.68 -8.74
N GLY A 60 -10.53 -23.49 -8.21
CA GLY A 60 -9.23 -22.85 -8.26
C GLY A 60 -8.92 -22.14 -6.96
N ARG A 61 -7.63 -22.18 -6.60
CA ARG A 61 -7.09 -21.54 -5.39
C ARG A 61 -6.50 -20.21 -5.81
N GLY A 62 -7.32 -19.17 -5.74
CA GLY A 62 -6.90 -17.77 -5.89
C GLY A 62 -8.03 -16.84 -6.28
N THR A 63 -7.86 -15.55 -5.97
CA THR A 63 -8.83 -14.48 -6.27
C THR A 63 -9.18 -14.40 -7.76
N LEU A 64 -8.21 -14.67 -8.63
CA LEU A 64 -8.42 -14.74 -10.08
C LEU A 64 -9.25 -15.96 -10.51
N ASP A 65 -9.04 -17.13 -9.90
CA ASP A 65 -9.80 -18.33 -10.24
C ASP A 65 -11.27 -18.17 -9.91
N ALA A 66 -11.56 -17.64 -8.71
CA ALA A 66 -12.92 -17.36 -8.27
C ALA A 66 -13.60 -16.38 -9.25
N ALA A 67 -12.90 -15.30 -9.62
CA ALA A 67 -13.38 -14.33 -10.58
C ALA A 67 -13.68 -14.99 -11.96
N VAL A 68 -12.75 -15.77 -12.52
CA VAL A 68 -12.97 -16.47 -13.80
C VAL A 68 -14.14 -17.45 -13.73
N VAL A 69 -14.29 -18.21 -12.63
CA VAL A 69 -15.43 -19.11 -12.42
C VAL A 69 -16.75 -18.35 -12.37
N ASP A 70 -16.80 -17.20 -11.70
CA ASP A 70 -18.00 -16.37 -11.67
C ASP A 70 -18.35 -15.81 -13.05
N ALA A 71 -17.36 -15.40 -13.84
CA ALA A 71 -17.56 -14.99 -15.23
C ALA A 71 -18.10 -16.13 -16.11
N LEU A 72 -17.57 -17.36 -15.94
CA LEU A 72 -18.06 -18.54 -16.65
C LEU A 72 -19.51 -18.88 -16.27
N ARG A 73 -19.88 -18.77 -15.00
CA ARG A 73 -21.26 -18.98 -14.53
C ARG A 73 -22.22 -17.95 -15.12
N LEU A 74 -21.81 -16.68 -15.18
CA LEU A 74 -22.59 -15.62 -15.83
C LEU A 74 -22.80 -15.90 -17.32
N ALA A 75 -21.76 -16.34 -18.02
CA ALA A 75 -21.84 -16.71 -19.43
C ALA A 75 -22.70 -17.96 -19.67
N ALA A 76 -22.61 -18.97 -18.79
CA ALA A 76 -23.39 -20.21 -18.90
C ALA A 76 -24.90 -19.98 -18.72
N ALA A 77 -25.30 -19.01 -17.91
CA ALA A 77 -26.72 -18.66 -17.70
C ALA A 77 -27.41 -18.08 -18.95
N ARG A 78 -26.68 -17.83 -20.06
CA ARG A 78 -27.13 -17.39 -21.39
C ARG A 78 -28.48 -16.63 -21.37
N GLY A 79 -28.40 -15.34 -21.05
CA GLY A 79 -29.56 -14.45 -21.00
C GLY A 79 -29.33 -13.13 -21.73
N PRO A 80 -30.40 -12.37 -22.03
CA PRO A 80 -30.29 -11.04 -22.63
C PRO A 80 -29.43 -10.13 -21.76
N GLY A 81 -28.62 -9.28 -22.40
CA GLY A 81 -27.73 -8.35 -21.70
C GLY A 81 -26.48 -8.97 -21.05
N LEU A 82 -26.00 -10.13 -21.54
CA LEU A 82 -24.77 -10.77 -21.05
C LEU A 82 -23.57 -9.81 -21.02
N GLY A 83 -23.38 -9.01 -22.07
CA GLY A 83 -22.31 -8.00 -22.13
C GLY A 83 -22.35 -7.03 -20.95
N LEU A 84 -23.52 -6.43 -20.68
CA LEU A 84 -23.72 -5.51 -19.55
C LEU A 84 -23.48 -6.19 -18.20
N ARG A 85 -23.92 -7.44 -18.03
CA ARG A 85 -23.73 -8.21 -16.79
C ARG A 85 -22.25 -8.52 -16.56
N LEU A 86 -21.51 -8.88 -17.61
CA LEU A 86 -20.07 -9.10 -17.52
C LEU A 86 -19.30 -7.80 -17.28
N GLU A 87 -19.74 -6.67 -17.84
CA GLU A 87 -19.16 -5.35 -17.54
C GLU A 87 -19.39 -4.95 -16.08
N ALA A 88 -20.61 -5.10 -15.56
CA ALA A 88 -20.92 -4.83 -14.16
C ALA A 88 -20.10 -5.72 -13.22
N TRP A 89 -19.98 -7.01 -13.54
CA TRP A 89 -19.14 -7.94 -12.79
C TRP A 89 -17.66 -7.52 -12.80
N LEU A 90 -17.09 -7.18 -13.97
CA LEU A 90 -15.70 -6.75 -14.09
C LEU A 90 -15.44 -5.45 -13.29
N ALA A 91 -16.39 -4.51 -13.32
CA ALA A 91 -16.32 -3.29 -12.52
C ALA A 91 -16.30 -3.59 -11.01
N GLY A 92 -17.11 -4.55 -10.55
CA GLY A 92 -17.09 -5.03 -9.17
C GLY A 92 -15.73 -5.62 -8.77
N VAL A 93 -15.21 -6.55 -9.58
CA VAL A 93 -13.90 -7.18 -9.33
C VAL A 93 -12.76 -6.16 -9.33
N ARG A 94 -12.81 -5.16 -10.21
CA ARG A 94 -11.85 -4.04 -10.22
C ARG A 94 -11.88 -3.23 -8.93
N GLY A 95 -13.06 -2.93 -8.42
CA GLY A 95 -13.21 -2.26 -7.12
C GLY A 95 -12.60 -3.07 -5.98
N GLU A 96 -12.77 -4.39 -6.00
CA GLU A 96 -12.20 -5.27 -4.98
C GLU A 96 -10.67 -5.40 -5.07
N LEU A 97 -10.12 -5.52 -6.28
CA LEU A 97 -8.67 -5.63 -6.50
C LEU A 97 -7.92 -4.34 -6.14
N SER A 98 -8.53 -3.18 -6.41
CA SER A 98 -7.98 -1.86 -6.08
C SER A 98 -8.13 -1.47 -4.60
N ARG A 99 -8.83 -2.28 -3.79
CA ARG A 99 -9.13 -1.96 -2.39
C ARG A 99 -7.85 -1.80 -1.56
N GLY A 100 -7.73 -0.64 -0.91
CA GLY A 100 -6.55 -0.26 -0.12
C GLY A 100 -5.38 0.29 -0.94
N ALA A 101 -5.44 0.27 -2.28
CA ALA A 101 -4.37 0.82 -3.14
C ALA A 101 -4.25 2.33 -2.96
N THR A 102 -5.38 3.04 -2.93
CA THR A 102 -5.41 4.50 -2.72
C THR A 102 -4.83 4.87 -1.35
N LEU A 103 -5.21 4.18 -0.28
CA LEU A 103 -4.67 4.43 1.05
C LEU A 103 -3.15 4.24 1.09
N ALA A 104 -2.63 3.14 0.54
CA ALA A 104 -1.20 2.89 0.48
C ALA A 104 -0.44 3.98 -0.30
N ARG A 105 -0.95 4.38 -1.48
CA ARG A 105 -0.38 5.48 -2.27
C ARG A 105 -0.37 6.80 -1.50
N THR A 106 -1.49 7.14 -0.86
CA THR A 106 -1.62 8.38 -0.08
C THR A 106 -0.60 8.40 1.06
N ILE A 107 -0.45 7.29 1.80
CA ILE A 107 0.51 7.24 2.90
C ILE A 107 1.96 7.34 2.41
N VAL A 108 2.31 6.69 1.30
CA VAL A 108 3.64 6.80 0.70
C VAL A 108 3.99 8.26 0.38
N VAL A 109 3.01 9.07 -0.04
CA VAL A 109 3.19 10.50 -0.30
C VAL A 109 3.24 11.34 0.98
N ILE A 110 2.42 11.02 1.98
CA ILE A 110 2.31 11.80 3.22
C ILE A 110 3.47 11.54 4.18
N ALA A 111 4.02 10.31 4.24
CA ALA A 111 5.07 9.97 5.20
C ALA A 111 6.35 10.86 5.10
N PRO A 112 6.88 11.18 3.89
CA PRO A 112 7.99 12.13 3.76
C PRO A 112 7.61 13.56 4.16
N LEU A 113 6.37 13.98 3.87
CA LEU A 113 5.86 15.31 4.23
C LEU A 113 5.75 15.46 5.76
N LEU A 114 5.33 14.40 6.46
CA LEU A 114 5.36 14.37 7.93
C LEU A 114 6.79 14.41 8.47
N GLY A 115 7.73 13.70 7.85
CA GLY A 115 9.14 13.77 8.22
C GLY A 115 9.72 15.18 8.10
N LEU A 116 9.43 15.84 6.97
CA LEU A 116 9.81 17.23 6.71
C LEU A 116 9.18 18.20 7.72
N LEU A 117 7.89 18.02 8.05
CA LEU A 117 7.20 18.80 9.08
C LEU A 117 7.91 18.67 10.44
N GLY A 118 8.34 17.46 10.80
CA GLY A 118 9.12 17.22 12.02
C GLY A 118 10.44 17.99 12.03
N THR A 119 11.15 18.04 10.90
CA THR A 119 12.40 18.80 10.79
C THR A 119 12.16 20.30 10.91
N VAL A 120 11.10 20.82 10.29
CA VAL A 120 10.72 22.24 10.43
C VAL A 120 10.43 22.57 11.89
N ASN A 121 9.66 21.72 12.58
CA ASN A 121 9.34 21.92 14.00
C ASN A 121 10.60 21.88 14.88
N GLY A 122 11.48 20.87 14.70
CA GLY A 122 12.73 20.76 15.45
C GLY A 122 13.67 21.94 15.21
N MET A 123 13.73 22.47 13.99
CA MET A 123 14.52 23.68 13.71
C MET A 123 13.94 24.93 14.37
N ILE A 124 12.60 25.05 14.49
CA ILE A 124 11.97 26.16 15.22
C ILE A 124 12.36 26.11 16.71
N GLU A 125 12.28 24.94 17.33
CA GLU A 125 12.67 24.74 18.74
C GLU A 125 14.17 25.01 18.98
N LEU A 126 15.02 24.60 18.04
CA LEU A 126 16.46 24.92 18.07
C LEU A 126 16.72 26.44 18.04
N PHE A 127 16.04 27.18 17.17
CA PHE A 127 16.26 28.62 17.06
C PHE A 127 15.72 29.39 18.26
N ASP A 128 14.60 28.96 18.85
CA ASP A 128 14.06 29.56 20.07
C ASP A 128 14.97 29.34 21.29
N SER A 129 15.52 28.13 21.42
CA SER A 129 16.49 27.79 22.46
C SER A 129 17.84 28.53 22.28
N LEU A 130 18.24 28.81 21.03
CA LEU A 130 19.38 29.70 20.75
C LEU A 130 19.11 31.14 21.20
N GLY A 131 17.92 31.68 20.91
CA GLY A 131 17.52 33.03 21.31
C GLY A 131 17.45 33.23 22.83
N SER A 132 17.09 32.17 23.57
CA SER A 132 17.03 32.19 25.04
C SER A 132 18.37 31.86 25.74
N GLY A 133 19.44 31.57 24.99
CA GLY A 133 20.77 31.22 25.52
C GLY A 133 20.87 29.83 26.16
N THR A 134 19.83 28.99 26.04
CA THR A 134 19.75 27.65 26.66
C THR A 134 20.54 26.59 25.90
N VAL A 135 20.85 26.81 24.61
CA VAL A 135 21.60 25.86 23.77
C VAL A 135 23.07 25.73 24.17
N TYR A 136 23.66 26.75 24.80
CA TYR A 136 25.07 26.73 25.22
C TYR A 136 25.31 25.95 26.52
N SER A 137 24.26 25.63 27.29
CA SER A 137 24.35 24.90 28.56
C SER A 137 24.06 23.40 28.44
N GLN A 138 23.45 22.97 27.33
CA GLN A 138 23.17 21.57 27.01
C GLN A 138 24.38 20.98 26.24
N GLY A 139 25.05 19.96 26.79
CA GLY A 139 26.35 19.44 26.33
C GLY A 139 26.46 18.90 24.89
N GLY A 140 25.45 19.06 24.03
CA GLY A 140 25.46 18.70 22.61
C GLY A 140 25.44 19.90 21.62
N GLY A 141 25.10 21.10 22.10
CA GLY A 141 25.08 22.32 21.29
C GLY A 141 24.17 22.28 20.04
N ILE A 142 24.42 23.19 19.10
CA ILE A 142 23.61 23.38 17.87
C ILE A 142 23.59 22.13 16.99
N ALA A 143 24.74 21.46 16.86
CA ALA A 143 24.89 20.32 15.98
C ALA A 143 23.97 19.15 16.37
N GLN A 144 23.79 18.92 17.68
CA GLN A 144 22.90 17.88 18.18
C GLN A 144 21.44 18.17 17.83
N GLY A 145 20.96 19.41 18.03
CA GLY A 145 19.57 19.74 17.71
C GLY A 145 19.26 19.72 16.20
N ILE A 146 20.23 20.04 15.35
CA ILE A 146 20.09 19.83 13.89
C ILE A 146 19.97 18.34 13.57
N ALA A 147 20.80 17.49 14.19
CA ALA A 147 20.75 16.05 13.96
C ALA A 147 19.41 15.43 14.39
N GLU A 148 18.86 15.87 15.52
CA GLU A 148 17.53 15.46 16.00
C GLU A 148 16.42 15.88 15.02
N ALA A 149 16.47 17.12 14.52
CA ALA A 149 15.52 17.60 13.53
C ALA A 149 15.58 16.80 12.22
N LEU A 150 16.78 16.43 11.75
CA LEU A 150 16.95 15.65 10.51
C LEU A 150 16.49 14.18 10.66
N PHE A 151 16.50 13.66 11.88
CA PHE A 151 16.11 12.28 12.15
C PHE A 151 14.65 11.98 11.77
N THR A 152 13.73 12.93 11.99
CA THR A 152 12.31 12.76 11.60
C THR A 152 12.14 12.64 10.09
N THR A 153 12.89 13.43 9.31
CA THR A 153 12.88 13.34 7.84
C THR A 153 13.42 12.00 7.37
N GLN A 154 14.52 11.54 7.97
CA GLN A 154 15.09 10.23 7.65
C GLN A 154 14.06 9.11 7.87
N LEU A 155 13.31 9.13 8.97
CA LEU A 155 12.28 8.14 9.26
C LEU A 155 11.13 8.18 8.25
N GLY A 156 10.66 9.39 7.88
CA GLY A 156 9.63 9.56 6.84
C GLY A 156 10.04 8.92 5.51
N LEU A 157 11.29 9.13 5.09
CA LEU A 157 11.85 8.51 3.89
C LEU A 157 12.05 6.99 4.04
N ALA A 158 12.53 6.53 5.19
CA ALA A 158 12.76 5.11 5.46
C ALA A 158 11.46 4.29 5.37
N VAL A 159 10.31 4.90 5.65
CA VAL A 159 8.98 4.28 5.49
C VAL A 159 8.46 4.41 4.06
N ALA A 160 8.58 5.59 3.47
CA ALA A 160 8.02 5.89 2.16
C ALA A 160 8.70 5.11 1.02
N ILE A 161 10.03 4.98 1.05
CA ILE A 161 10.80 4.35 -0.03
C ILE A 161 10.41 2.87 -0.21
N PRO A 162 10.47 2.01 0.83
CA PRO A 162 10.01 0.62 0.69
C PRO A 162 8.52 0.54 0.37
N GLY A 163 7.71 1.40 1.00
CA GLY A 163 6.27 1.47 0.76
C GLY A 163 5.93 1.73 -0.70
N PHE A 164 6.67 2.64 -1.35
CA PHE A 164 6.52 2.95 -2.76
C PHE A 164 6.81 1.71 -3.63
N PHE A 165 7.95 1.06 -3.44
CA PHE A 165 8.32 -0.12 -4.24
C PHE A 165 7.29 -1.24 -4.12
N VAL A 166 6.84 -1.56 -2.91
CA VAL A 166 5.84 -2.60 -2.68
C VAL A 166 4.49 -2.18 -3.29
N SER A 167 4.07 -0.93 -3.13
CA SER A 167 2.84 -0.41 -3.74
C SER A 167 2.84 -0.56 -5.26
N ARG A 168 3.96 -0.18 -5.91
CA ARG A 168 4.13 -0.29 -7.37
C ARG A 168 4.13 -1.75 -7.84
N MET A 169 4.76 -2.65 -7.09
CA MET A 169 4.73 -4.08 -7.41
C MET A 169 3.31 -4.66 -7.36
N LEU A 170 2.53 -4.27 -6.35
CA LEU A 170 1.14 -4.72 -6.19
C LEU A 170 0.21 -4.12 -7.25
N GLU A 171 0.40 -2.86 -7.63
CA GLU A 171 -0.32 -2.20 -8.74
C GLU A 171 -0.07 -2.93 -10.07
N ARG A 172 1.18 -3.23 -10.40
CA ARG A 172 1.51 -4.02 -11.60
C ARG A 172 0.82 -5.38 -11.59
N ARG A 173 0.70 -6.01 -10.42
CA ARG A 173 0.02 -7.30 -10.30
C ARG A 173 -1.49 -7.16 -10.49
N GLU A 174 -2.09 -6.13 -9.93
CA GLU A 174 -3.51 -5.79 -10.12
C GLU A 174 -3.84 -5.54 -11.60
N GLU A 175 -3.02 -4.73 -12.29
CA GLU A 175 -3.17 -4.45 -13.72
C GLU A 175 -3.09 -5.73 -14.58
N GLN A 176 -2.15 -6.62 -14.28
CA GLN A 176 -2.04 -7.92 -14.95
C GLN A 176 -3.31 -8.76 -14.77
N LEU A 177 -3.81 -8.88 -13.53
CA LEU A 177 -5.02 -9.65 -13.24
C LEU A 177 -6.25 -9.06 -13.94
N LEU A 178 -6.38 -7.74 -13.96
CA LEU A 178 -7.48 -7.06 -14.66
C LEU A 178 -7.43 -7.30 -16.17
N SER A 179 -6.24 -7.21 -16.77
CA SER A 179 -6.06 -7.50 -18.20
C SER A 179 -6.42 -8.94 -18.54
N GLU A 180 -6.06 -9.91 -17.70
CA GLU A 180 -6.46 -11.31 -17.87
C GLU A 180 -8.00 -11.50 -17.81
N LEU A 181 -8.68 -10.80 -16.88
CA LEU A 181 -10.15 -10.85 -16.77
C LEU A 181 -10.86 -10.15 -17.93
N GLU A 182 -10.30 -9.06 -18.45
CA GLU A 182 -10.81 -8.37 -19.64
C GLU A 182 -10.73 -9.27 -20.89
N GLN A 183 -9.62 -9.99 -21.07
CA GLN A 183 -9.48 -10.98 -22.14
C GLN A 183 -10.51 -12.11 -22.00
N ALA A 184 -10.67 -12.66 -20.79
CA ALA A 184 -11.68 -13.68 -20.52
C ALA A 184 -13.10 -13.17 -20.82
N LYS A 185 -13.43 -11.93 -20.43
CA LYS A 185 -14.70 -11.27 -20.79
C LYS A 185 -14.89 -11.22 -22.31
N GLY A 186 -13.87 -10.79 -23.05
CA GLY A 186 -13.92 -10.68 -24.51
C GLY A 186 -14.21 -12.01 -25.20
N LEU A 187 -13.54 -13.09 -24.76
CA LEU A 187 -13.75 -14.44 -25.28
C LEU A 187 -15.18 -14.95 -25.01
N LEU A 188 -15.73 -14.67 -23.82
CA LEU A 188 -17.08 -15.07 -23.45
C LEU A 188 -18.16 -14.24 -24.15
N GLY A 189 -17.91 -12.95 -24.36
CA GLY A 189 -18.84 -12.04 -25.03
C GLY A 189 -18.89 -12.19 -26.55
N GLY A 190 -17.78 -12.59 -27.19
CA GLY A 190 -17.72 -12.85 -28.63
C GLY A 190 -18.23 -14.25 -29.07
N SER A 191 -18.59 -15.11 -28.11
CA SER A 191 -19.10 -16.47 -28.36
C SER A 191 -20.64 -16.57 -28.28
N ALA A 192 -21.34 -15.43 -28.30
CA ALA A 192 -22.80 -15.30 -28.29
C ALA A 192 -23.28 -14.67 -29.61
#